data_AF-A0A920L8T2-F1
#
_entry.id   AF-A0A920L8T2-F1
#
_cell.length_a   1.000
_cell.length_b   1.000
_cell.length_c   1.000
_cell.angle_alpha   90.00
_cell.angle_beta   90.00
_cell.angle_gamma   90.00
#
_symmetry.space_group_name_H-M   'P 1'
#
loop_
_entity.id
_entity.type
_entity.pdbx_description
1 polymer ?
#
loop_
_entity_poly.entity_id
_entity_poly.type
_entity_poly.pdbx_seq_one_letter_code
_entity_poly.pdbx_strand_id
1 'polypeptide(L)' 'MNISKPNTKLIFTDLDGTFLSTKNFSYGDNIELVNKITNLGNIVIFNSSKTFIEIKKFFFSK' A
#
# COMPACT_ATOMS: atom_id res chain seq x y z
N MET A 1 -29.68 16.97 7.74
CA MET A 1 -28.73 16.37 6.77
C MET A 1 -28.27 15.04 7.33
N ASN A 2 -28.60 13.93 6.67
CA ASN A 2 -28.09 12.61 7.05
C ASN A 2 -26.70 12.48 6.43
N ILE A 3 -25.67 12.88 7.17
CA ILE A 3 -24.28 12.73 6.72
C ILE A 3 -23.96 11.25 6.90
N SER A 4 -24.19 10.44 5.86
CA SER A 4 -23.76 9.05 5.85
C SER A 4 -22.27 9.04 6.16
N LYS A 5 -21.87 8.35 7.25
CA LYS A 5 -20.47 8.21 7.65
C LYS A 5 -19.64 7.82 6.42
N PRO A 6 -18.50 8.47 6.15
CA PRO A 6 -17.62 8.05 5.05
C PRO A 6 -17.30 6.56 5.25
N ASN A 7 -17.63 5.76 4.23
CA ASN A 7 -17.49 4.30 4.29
C ASN A 7 -16.04 3.92 3.97
N THR A 8 -15.11 4.43 4.78
CA THR A 8 -13.67 4.19 4.65
C THR A 8 -13.40 2.70 4.65
N LYS A 9 -12.77 2.22 3.57
CA LYS A 9 -12.31 0.83 3.47
C LYS A 9 -10.88 0.72 3.98
N LEU A 10 -10.61 -0.39 4.64
CA LEU A 10 -9.27 -0.84 5.00
C LEU A 10 -8.89 -1.96 4.03
N ILE A 11 -7.80 -1.77 3.29
CA ILE A 11 -7.29 -2.74 2.33
C ILE A 11 -5.93 -3.19 2.82
N PHE A 12 -5.81 -4.48 3.12
CA PHE A 12 -4.54 -5.09 3.49
C PHE A 12 -3.96 -5.79 2.26
N THR A 13 -2.68 -5.55 2.01
CA THR A 13 -1.95 -6.22 0.92
C THR A 13 -0.61 -6.70 1.43
N ASP A 14 -0.18 -7.88 0.98
CA ASP A 14 1.21 -8.29 1.15
C ASP A 14 2.13 -7.42 0.27
N LEU A 15 3.41 -7.36 0.63
CA LEU A 15 4.39 -6.52 -0.04
C LEU A 15 5.05 -7.25 -1.21
N ASP A 16 5.87 -8.25 -0.94
CA ASP A 16 6.70 -8.89 -1.97
C ASP A 16 5.89 -9.91 -2.77
N GLY A 17 5.95 -9.80 -4.09
CA GLY A 17 5.23 -10.72 -4.98
C GLY A 17 3.72 -10.51 -5.04
N THR A 18 3.20 -9.55 -4.26
CA THR A 18 1.81 -9.08 -4.34
C THR A 18 1.77 -7.61 -4.77
N PHE A 19 2.19 -6.69 -3.90
CA PHE A 19 2.25 -5.27 -4.26
C PHE A 19 3.49 -4.94 -5.12
N LEU A 20 4.62 -5.54 -4.80
CA LEU A 20 5.85 -5.48 -5.58
C LEU A 20 5.91 -6.66 -6.53
N SER A 21 6.32 -6.41 -7.77
CA SER A 21 6.57 -7.47 -8.75
C SER A 21 7.61 -8.48 -8.25
N THR A 22 7.35 -9.78 -8.45
CA THR A 22 8.29 -10.87 -8.13
C THR A 22 9.59 -10.80 -8.93
N LYS A 23 9.60 -10.10 -10.07
CA LYS A 23 10.75 -10.08 -10.99
C LYS A 23 11.80 -9.05 -10.61
N ASN A 24 11.37 -7.87 -10.15
CA ASN A 24 12.24 -6.70 -10.01
C ASN A 24 11.89 -5.80 -8.82
N PHE A 25 10.97 -6.23 -7.95
CA PHE A 25 10.50 -5.43 -6.82
C PHE A 25 10.02 -4.02 -7.22
N SER A 26 9.54 -3.87 -8.45
CA SER A 26 8.95 -2.62 -8.94
C SER A 26 7.51 -2.51 -8.46
N TYR A 27 7.10 -1.27 -8.18
CA TYR A 27 5.70 -0.93 -7.90
C TYR A 27 4.81 -1.03 -9.14
N GLY A 28 5.36 -0.82 -10.34
CA GLY A 28 4.56 -0.67 -11.56
C GLY A 28 3.43 0.35 -11.37
N ASP A 29 2.24 0.00 -11.85
CA ASP A 29 1.04 0.84 -11.73
C ASP A 29 0.37 0.76 -10.35
N ASN A 30 0.84 -0.15 -9.47
CA ASN A 30 0.24 -0.33 -8.15
C ASN A 30 0.40 0.92 -7.28
N ILE A 31 1.44 1.73 -7.49
CA ILE A 31 1.61 3.00 -6.78
C ILE A 31 0.51 4.02 -7.15
N GLU A 32 0.14 4.09 -8.43
CA GLU A 32 -0.93 4.98 -8.90
C GLU A 32 -2.29 4.50 -8.39
N LEU A 33 -2.51 3.18 -8.38
CA LEU A 33 -3.71 2.57 -7.80
C LEU A 33 -3.86 2.91 -6.31
N VAL A 34 -2.80 2.75 -5.52
CA VAL A 34 -2.83 3.10 -4.09
C VAL A 34 -3.11 4.57 -3.88
N ASN A 35 -2.50 5.46 -4.66
CA ASN A 35 -2.78 6.90 -4.60
C ASN A 35 -4.25 7.23 -4.91
N LYS A 36 -4.86 6.57 -5.91
CA LYS A 36 -6.29 6.74 -6.20
C LYS A 36 -7.16 6.26 -5.04
N ILE A 37 -6.86 5.09 -4.48
CA ILE A 37 -7.59 4.51 -3.35
C ILE A 37 -7.52 5.43 -2.12
N THR A 38 -6.34 5.95 -1.79
CA THR A 38 -6.15 6.84 -0.64
C THR A 38 -6.78 8.22 -0.84
N ASN A 39 -6.73 8.77 -2.05
CA ASN A 39 -7.42 10.01 -2.40
C ASN A 39 -8.96 9.92 -2.27
N LEU A 40 -9.52 8.72 -2.38
CA LEU A 40 -10.94 8.45 -2.13
C LEU A 40 -11.28 8.27 -0.63
N GLY A 41 -10.34 8.51 0.28
CA GLY A 41 -10.55 8.40 1.73
C GLY A 41 -10.47 6.98 2.28
N ASN A 42 -9.89 6.04 1.52
CA ASN A 42 -9.61 4.68 1.98
C ASN A 42 -8.17 4.56 2.49
N ILE A 43 -7.89 3.48 3.22
CA ILE A 43 -6.57 3.24 3.80
C ILE A 43 -6.03 1.93 3.23
N VAL A 44 -4.80 1.97 2.73
CA VAL A 44 -4.04 0.78 2.30
C VAL A 44 -2.96 0.50 3.33
N ILE A 45 -2.91 -0.73 3.83
CA ILE A 45 -1.96 -1.21 4.83
C ILE A 45 -1.11 -2.31 4.20
N PHE A 46 0.20 -2.06 4.11
CA PHE A 46 1.16 -3.05 3.64
C PHE A 46 1.55 -3.98 4.80
N ASN A 47 1.20 -5.25 4.64
CA ASN A 47 1.64 -6.32 5.52
C ASN A 47 2.89 -6.97 4.91
N SER A 48 3.86 -7.31 5.74
CA SER A 48 5.02 -8.09 5.32
C SER A 48 5.61 -8.83 6.52
N SER A 49 6.25 -9.97 6.28
CA SER A 49 7.09 -10.64 7.28
C SER A 49 8.41 -9.91 7.53
N LYS A 50 8.75 -8.90 6.72
CA LYS A 50 9.95 -8.09 6.88
C LYS A 50 9.91 -7.27 8.16
N THR A 51 11.07 -7.17 8.79
CA THR A 51 11.28 -6.27 9.92
C THR A 51 11.16 -4.81 9.48
N PHE A 52 10.86 -3.94 10.43
CA PHE A 52 10.83 -2.49 10.20
C PHE A 52 12.15 -1.96 9.59
N ILE A 53 13.29 -2.50 9.99
CA ILE A 53 14.61 -2.08 9.49
C ILE A 53 14.79 -2.45 8.01
N GLU A 54 14.36 -3.64 7.60
CA GLU A 54 14.42 -4.07 6.19
C GLU A 54 13.51 -3.20 5.32
N ILE A 55 12.28 -2.94 5.76
CA ILE A 55 11.36 -2.03 5.09
C ILE A 55 11.98 -0.64 4.98
N LYS A 56 12.54 -0.11 6.08
CA LYS A 56 13.17 1.21 6.07
C LYS A 56 14.34 1.28 5.08
N LYS A 57 15.21 0.26 5.04
CA LYS A 57 16.30 0.19 4.07
C LYS A 57 15.77 0.16 2.63
N PHE A 58 14.70 -0.58 2.36
CA PHE A 58 14.13 -0.68 1.02
C PHE A 58 13.56 0.66 0.52
N PHE A 59 12.82 1.38 1.36
CA PHE A 59 12.14 2.62 0.95
C PHE A 59 12.99 3.89 1.08
N PHE A 60 13.96 3.94 1.99
CA PHE A 60 14.73 5.16 2.30
C PHE A 60 16.22 5.08 1.95
N SER A 61 16.68 3.99 1.32
CA SER A 61 18.06 3.87 0.81
C SER A 61 18.15 3.91 -0.72
N LYS A 62 17.05 4.25 -1.39
CA LYS A 62 17.07 4.80 -2.75
C LYS A 62 17.08 6.32 -2.69
#